data_AF-A0A7J6SL79-F1
#
_entry.id   AF-A0A7J6SL79-F1
#
_cell.length_a   1.000
_cell.length_b   1.000
_cell.length_c   1.000
_cell.angle_alpha   90.00
_cell.angle_beta   90.00
_cell.angle_gamma   90.00
#
_symmetry.space_group_name_H-M   'P 1'
#
loop_
_entity.id
_entity.type
_entity.pdbx_description
1 polymer ?
#
loop_
_entity_poly.entity_id
_entity_poly.type
_entity_poly.pdbx_seq_one_letter_code
_entity_poly.pdbx_strand_id
1 'polypeptide(L)'
;AGKNKSMRDLLRRPREKKAAAEAGTVGEEGDNFMSVSTSSNTVPEAFEGIVASSRPAAAMSQAPPWWPKGGYDPHLPMHLMLHEELVDYTKWVVLNDDEVNAREEFIARINGACKDLWPECELKVFGSFLSGLSLPCGDIDLSLQNVPVGAVEAVRMLSDKLLSQGQLKELELRETARVPIVKLVD
;
A
#
# COMPACT_ATOMS: atom_id res chain seq x y z
N ALA A 1 32.33 7.54 38.40
CA ALA A 1 32.42 7.88 36.97
C ALA A 1 32.66 6.61 36.16
N GLY A 2 31.61 5.98 35.65
CA GLY A 2 31.72 4.76 34.83
C GLY A 2 31.85 5.13 33.34
N LYS A 3 32.92 4.70 32.69
CA LYS A 3 33.14 4.89 31.25
C LYS A 3 32.49 3.74 30.49
N ASN A 4 31.52 4.04 29.62
CA ASN A 4 30.88 3.06 28.74
C ASN A 4 31.85 2.68 27.60
N LYS A 5 32.03 1.37 27.36
CA LYS A 5 32.88 0.84 26.28
C LYS A 5 32.18 0.94 24.92
N SER A 6 32.96 1.14 23.87
CA SER A 6 32.48 1.31 22.49
C SER A 6 31.95 0.00 21.90
N MET A 7 30.88 0.07 21.08
CA MET A 7 30.26 -1.06 20.38
C MET A 7 31.24 -1.93 19.57
N ARG A 8 32.36 -1.37 19.12
CA ARG A 8 33.40 -2.12 18.39
C ARG A 8 34.10 -3.18 19.25
N ASP A 9 34.17 -2.98 20.56
CA ASP A 9 34.82 -3.92 21.49
C ASP A 9 33.92 -5.12 21.81
N LEU A 10 32.60 -5.00 21.66
CA LEU A 10 31.63 -6.07 21.91
C LEU A 10 31.52 -7.09 20.75
N LEU A 11 31.99 -6.72 19.56
CA LEU A 11 31.85 -7.52 18.34
C LEU A 11 33.07 -8.40 18.02
N ARG A 12 34.14 -8.36 18.85
CA ARG A 12 35.28 -9.27 18.72
C ARG A 12 35.03 -10.54 19.55
N ARG A 13 34.44 -11.57 18.94
CA ARG A 13 34.51 -12.93 19.49
C ARG A 13 35.80 -13.63 19.02
N PRO A 14 36.51 -14.38 19.87
CA PRO A 14 37.65 -15.19 19.45
C PRO A 14 37.16 -16.37 18.63
N ARG A 15 37.90 -16.70 17.58
CA ARG A 15 37.63 -17.84 16.71
C ARG A 15 38.13 -19.12 17.39
N GLU A 16 37.23 -19.95 17.90
CA GLU A 16 37.60 -21.29 18.39
C GLU A 16 38.00 -22.17 17.20
N LYS A 17 39.20 -22.76 17.28
CA LYS A 17 39.67 -23.76 16.32
C LYS A 17 39.13 -25.12 16.74
N LYS A 18 38.28 -25.75 15.92
CA LYS A 18 38.09 -27.21 15.94
C LYS A 18 38.92 -27.84 14.83
N ALA A 19 39.74 -28.81 15.24
CA ALA A 19 40.65 -29.59 14.40
C ALA A 19 39.89 -30.64 13.57
N ALA A 20 40.54 -31.06 12.49
CA ALA A 20 40.07 -31.88 11.38
C ALA A 20 39.85 -33.37 11.69
N ALA A 21 39.03 -34.02 10.84
CA ALA A 21 39.30 -35.37 10.32
C ALA A 21 38.62 -35.52 8.95
N GLU A 22 39.37 -36.12 8.01
CA GLU A 22 39.19 -36.17 6.56
C GLU A 22 38.27 -37.33 6.10
N ALA A 23 37.64 -37.17 4.92
CA ALA A 23 37.72 -38.13 3.80
C ALA A 23 37.11 -37.46 2.55
N GLY A 24 37.90 -37.37 1.48
CA GLY A 24 37.58 -36.62 0.26
C GLY A 24 36.79 -37.39 -0.80
N THR A 25 36.36 -36.65 -1.83
CA THR A 25 36.50 -37.02 -3.25
C THR A 25 36.21 -35.78 -4.10
N VAL A 26 37.01 -35.61 -5.15
CA VAL A 26 36.98 -34.55 -6.16
C VAL A 26 36.19 -35.07 -7.36
N GLY A 27 35.31 -34.26 -7.96
CA GLY A 27 34.69 -34.59 -9.24
C GLY A 27 33.53 -33.70 -9.69
N GLU A 28 33.87 -32.72 -10.51
CA GLU A 28 33.10 -32.08 -11.60
C GLU A 28 31.98 -31.05 -11.33
N GLU A 29 32.15 -29.91 -12.00
CA GLU A 29 31.23 -28.79 -12.13
C GLU A 29 30.00 -29.17 -12.95
N GLY A 30 28.82 -28.79 -12.45
CA GLY A 30 27.58 -28.81 -13.19
C GLY A 30 26.40 -28.55 -12.26
N ASP A 31 25.66 -27.49 -12.53
CA ASP A 31 24.34 -27.17 -11.96
C ASP A 31 24.30 -26.59 -10.55
N ASN A 32 24.54 -25.28 -10.48
CA ASN A 32 24.08 -24.42 -9.37
C ASN A 32 22.56 -24.17 -9.47
N PHE A 33 21.77 -25.23 -9.65
CA PHE A 33 20.32 -25.20 -9.49
C PHE A 33 20.02 -25.52 -8.03
N MET A 34 19.36 -24.61 -7.32
CA MET A 34 18.97 -24.78 -5.92
C MET A 34 18.03 -25.98 -5.75
N SER A 35 18.64 -27.15 -5.53
CA SER A 35 18.02 -28.27 -4.86
C SER A 35 17.57 -27.79 -3.49
N VAL A 36 16.26 -27.60 -3.32
CA VAL A 36 15.67 -27.45 -1.99
C VAL A 36 15.79 -28.79 -1.27
N SER A 37 16.89 -28.95 -0.54
CA SER A 37 17.02 -30.06 0.39
C SER A 37 15.93 -29.91 1.45
N THR A 38 14.94 -30.80 1.41
CA THR A 38 13.92 -30.95 2.44
C THR A 38 14.59 -31.35 3.75
N SER A 39 14.98 -30.35 4.54
CA SER A 39 15.59 -30.53 5.85
C SER A 39 14.84 -29.70 6.88
N SER A 40 14.13 -30.42 7.75
CA SER A 40 13.46 -29.98 8.99
C SER A 40 12.36 -28.91 8.86
N ASN A 41 11.16 -29.35 9.23
CA ASN A 41 9.88 -28.67 9.20
C ASN A 41 9.73 -27.59 10.29
N THR A 42 10.75 -26.75 10.51
CA THR A 42 10.68 -25.68 11.51
C THR A 42 10.63 -24.34 10.80
N VAL A 43 9.42 -23.79 10.69
CA VAL A 43 9.21 -22.40 10.31
C VAL A 43 9.90 -21.49 11.33
N PRO A 44 10.72 -20.51 10.90
CA PRO A 44 11.30 -19.53 11.81
C PRO A 44 10.19 -18.79 12.57
N GLU A 45 10.40 -18.52 13.86
CA GLU A 45 9.44 -17.87 14.78
C GLU A 45 8.87 -16.55 14.22
N ALA A 46 9.66 -15.83 13.40
CA ALA A 46 9.23 -14.61 12.70
C ALA A 46 8.16 -14.83 11.62
N PHE A 47 8.00 -16.05 11.12
CA PHE A 47 7.01 -16.44 10.10
C PHE A 47 5.81 -17.18 10.70
N GLU A 48 5.88 -17.67 11.94
CA GLU A 48 4.76 -18.37 12.61
C GLU A 48 3.48 -17.53 12.64
N GLY A 49 3.58 -16.21 12.86
CA GLY A 49 2.42 -15.30 12.83
C GLY A 49 1.77 -15.16 11.46
N ILE A 50 2.53 -15.38 10.38
CA ILE A 50 2.03 -15.30 9.00
C ILE A 50 1.32 -16.62 8.61
N VAL A 51 1.85 -17.77 9.03
CA VAL A 51 1.22 -19.09 8.75
C VAL A 51 -0.01 -19.33 9.62
N ALA A 52 0.02 -18.89 10.90
CA ALA A 52 -1.10 -19.04 11.83
C ALA A 52 -2.31 -18.15 11.46
N SER A 53 -2.11 -17.13 10.63
CA SER A 53 -3.19 -16.34 10.02
C SER A 53 -3.91 -17.09 8.89
N SER A 54 -3.46 -18.28 8.50
CA SER A 54 -4.20 -19.16 7.59
C SER A 54 -5.38 -19.79 8.34
N ARG A 55 -6.36 -18.94 8.73
CA ARG A 55 -7.73 -19.42 8.82
C ARG A 55 -8.01 -20.15 7.51
N PRO A 56 -8.56 -21.38 7.52
CA PRO A 56 -9.13 -21.91 6.31
C PRO A 56 -10.11 -20.84 5.85
N ALA A 57 -9.84 -20.22 4.70
CA ALA A 57 -10.78 -19.31 4.08
C ALA A 57 -12.09 -20.07 4.10
N ALA A 58 -13.10 -19.56 4.84
CA ALA A 58 -14.43 -20.13 4.78
C ALA A 58 -14.72 -20.23 3.29
N ALA A 59 -14.81 -21.47 2.78
CA ALA A 59 -14.79 -21.74 1.36
C ALA A 59 -15.72 -20.72 0.71
N MET A 60 -15.17 -19.78 -0.07
CA MET A 60 -15.98 -18.69 -0.59
C MET A 60 -17.12 -19.37 -1.33
N SER A 61 -18.35 -19.24 -0.84
CA SER A 61 -19.48 -19.99 -1.38
C SER A 61 -19.78 -19.59 -2.83
N GLN A 62 -19.16 -18.49 -3.27
CA GLN A 62 -19.20 -17.93 -4.60
C GLN A 62 -17.79 -17.50 -5.01
N ALA A 63 -17.46 -17.72 -6.29
CA ALA A 63 -16.23 -17.22 -6.88
C ALA A 63 -16.21 -15.69 -6.83
N PRO A 64 -15.02 -15.06 -6.70
CA PRO A 64 -14.94 -13.61 -6.64
C PRO A 64 -15.36 -12.96 -7.96
N PRO A 65 -15.76 -11.67 -7.97
CA PRO A 65 -16.31 -11.02 -9.16
C PRO A 65 -15.41 -10.98 -10.40
N TRP A 66 -14.08 -10.94 -10.21
CA TRP A 66 -13.10 -10.96 -11.29
C TRP A 66 -12.84 -12.35 -11.87
N TRP A 67 -13.38 -13.40 -11.25
CA TRP A 67 -13.11 -14.78 -11.66
C TRP A 67 -13.78 -15.09 -13.00
N PRO A 68 -13.06 -15.70 -13.97
CA PRO A 68 -13.62 -15.99 -15.28
C PRO A 68 -14.72 -17.04 -15.20
N LYS A 69 -15.73 -16.91 -16.07
CA LYS A 69 -16.82 -17.89 -16.19
C LYS A 69 -16.23 -19.22 -16.68
N GLY A 70 -16.22 -20.24 -15.82
CA GLY A 70 -15.62 -21.54 -16.09
C GLY A 70 -14.29 -21.80 -15.37
N GLY A 71 -13.72 -20.77 -14.73
CA GLY A 71 -12.47 -20.85 -13.99
C GLY A 71 -11.21 -20.92 -14.87
N TYR A 72 -10.05 -20.95 -14.20
CA TYR A 72 -8.75 -21.09 -14.85
C TYR A 72 -8.50 -22.54 -15.28
N ASP A 73 -7.62 -22.74 -16.25
CA ASP A 73 -7.24 -24.08 -16.71
C ASP A 73 -6.62 -24.90 -15.57
N PRO A 74 -7.22 -26.03 -15.17
CA PRO A 74 -6.74 -26.86 -14.07
C PRO A 74 -5.40 -27.56 -14.37
N HIS A 75 -4.93 -27.56 -15.62
CA HIS A 75 -3.64 -28.14 -15.99
C HIS A 75 -2.47 -27.17 -15.83
N LEU A 76 -2.75 -25.87 -15.59
CA LEU A 76 -1.70 -24.90 -15.36
C LEU A 76 -1.03 -25.12 -13.99
N PRO A 77 0.29 -24.96 -13.89
CA PRO A 77 0.96 -24.84 -12.62
C PRO A 77 0.33 -23.73 -11.76
N MET A 78 0.27 -23.97 -10.44
CA MET A 78 -0.33 -23.06 -9.45
C MET A 78 0.14 -21.60 -9.57
N HIS A 79 1.42 -21.37 -9.86
CA HIS A 79 1.97 -20.01 -10.00
C HIS A 79 1.48 -19.28 -11.25
N LEU A 80 1.16 -20.01 -12.33
CA LEU A 80 0.58 -19.43 -13.55
C LEU A 80 -0.92 -19.15 -13.35
N MET A 81 -1.64 -20.04 -12.66
CA MET A 81 -3.04 -19.76 -12.28
C MET A 81 -3.15 -18.51 -11.41
N LEU A 82 -2.25 -18.36 -10.42
CA LEU A 82 -2.19 -17.16 -9.59
C LEU A 82 -1.85 -15.92 -10.42
N HIS A 83 -0.96 -16.03 -11.41
CA HIS A 83 -0.65 -14.91 -12.30
C HIS A 83 -1.88 -14.44 -13.09
N GLU A 84 -2.62 -15.37 -13.71
CA GLU A 84 -3.86 -15.05 -14.41
C GLU A 84 -4.89 -14.41 -13.47
N GLU A 85 -5.02 -14.94 -12.24
CA GLU A 85 -5.91 -14.36 -11.25
C GLU A 85 -5.53 -12.93 -10.86
N LEU A 86 -4.23 -12.65 -10.67
CA LEU A 86 -3.76 -11.30 -10.38
C LEU A 86 -4.05 -10.35 -11.55
N VAL A 87 -3.81 -10.80 -12.78
CA VAL A 87 -4.09 -10.01 -13.98
C VAL A 87 -5.58 -9.70 -14.06
N ASP A 88 -6.47 -10.67 -13.86
CA ASP A 88 -7.91 -10.44 -13.92
C ASP A 88 -8.42 -9.57 -12.76
N TYR A 89 -7.87 -9.74 -11.56
CA TYR A 89 -8.13 -8.84 -10.44
C TYR A 89 -7.71 -7.39 -10.78
N THR A 90 -6.52 -7.19 -11.37
CA THR A 90 -6.08 -5.84 -11.74
C THR A 90 -7.00 -5.18 -12.77
N LYS A 91 -7.44 -5.93 -13.79
CA LYS A 91 -8.41 -5.41 -14.78
C LYS A 91 -9.74 -5.04 -14.14
N TRP A 92 -10.17 -5.81 -13.14
CA TRP A 92 -11.44 -5.58 -12.45
C TRP A 92 -11.39 -4.37 -11.49
N VAL A 93 -10.25 -4.14 -10.84
CA VAL A 93 -10.11 -3.07 -9.83
C VAL A 93 -9.65 -1.73 -10.40
N VAL A 94 -9.14 -1.70 -11.64
CA VAL A 94 -8.80 -0.44 -12.31
C VAL A 94 -10.04 0.43 -12.45
N LEU A 95 -9.87 1.73 -12.19
CA LEU A 95 -10.94 2.72 -12.35
C LEU A 95 -11.47 2.72 -13.77
N ASN A 96 -12.79 2.74 -13.91
CA ASN A 96 -13.42 2.96 -15.21
C ASN A 96 -13.46 4.46 -15.57
N ASP A 97 -13.74 4.78 -16.82
CA ASP A 97 -13.74 6.17 -17.31
C ASP A 97 -14.79 7.03 -16.57
N ASP A 98 -15.96 6.47 -16.23
CA ASP A 98 -17.00 7.17 -15.49
C ASP A 98 -16.56 7.53 -14.06
N GLU A 99 -15.85 6.61 -13.41
CA GLU A 99 -15.26 6.77 -12.08
C GLU A 99 -14.12 7.78 -12.08
N VAL A 100 -13.33 7.86 -13.14
CA VAL A 100 -12.31 8.89 -13.31
C VAL A 100 -12.98 10.25 -13.51
N ASN A 101 -13.96 10.34 -14.41
CA ASN A 101 -14.69 11.57 -14.69
C ASN A 101 -15.41 12.11 -13.44
N ALA A 102 -16.07 11.24 -12.66
CA ALA A 102 -16.73 11.64 -11.41
C ALA A 102 -15.73 12.24 -10.39
N ARG A 103 -14.52 11.67 -10.30
CA ARG A 103 -13.44 12.21 -9.45
C ARG A 103 -12.94 13.55 -9.97
N GLU A 104 -12.73 13.69 -11.29
CA GLU A 104 -12.32 14.96 -11.90
C GLU A 104 -13.36 16.06 -11.71
N GLU A 105 -14.65 15.74 -11.85
CA GLU A 105 -15.75 16.65 -11.56
C GLU A 105 -15.75 17.11 -10.09
N PHE A 106 -15.55 16.18 -9.15
CA PHE A 106 -15.43 16.52 -7.73
C PHE A 106 -14.23 17.47 -7.49
N ILE A 107 -13.07 17.16 -8.06
CA ILE A 107 -11.87 18.02 -7.97
C ILE A 107 -12.16 19.42 -8.54
N ALA A 108 -12.84 19.51 -9.69
CA ALA A 108 -13.20 20.78 -10.30
C ALA A 108 -14.15 21.60 -9.42
N ARG A 109 -15.13 20.96 -8.76
CA ARG A 109 -16.01 21.63 -7.79
C ARG A 109 -15.24 22.19 -6.60
N ILE A 110 -14.35 21.39 -6.00
CA ILE A 110 -13.52 21.84 -4.87
C ILE A 110 -12.59 22.98 -5.32
N ASN A 111 -12.00 22.89 -6.52
CA ASN A 111 -11.18 23.96 -7.07
C ASN A 111 -11.97 25.27 -7.24
N GLY A 112 -13.21 25.20 -7.72
CA GLY A 112 -14.10 26.36 -7.80
C GLY A 112 -14.36 27.01 -6.44
N ALA A 113 -14.68 26.19 -5.41
CA ALA A 113 -14.88 26.69 -4.05
C ALA A 113 -13.61 27.33 -3.46
N CYS A 114 -12.43 26.76 -3.72
CA CYS A 114 -11.15 27.34 -3.32
C CYS A 114 -10.88 28.68 -4.02
N LYS A 115 -11.13 28.76 -5.34
CA LYS A 115 -10.91 29.98 -6.14
C LYS A 115 -11.87 31.11 -5.78
N ASP A 116 -13.08 30.80 -5.35
CA ASP A 116 -14.03 31.78 -4.80
C ASP A 116 -13.51 32.45 -3.52
N LEU A 117 -12.79 31.70 -2.68
CA LEU A 117 -12.19 32.22 -1.45
C LEU A 117 -10.86 32.91 -1.71
N TRP A 118 -10.01 32.31 -2.56
CA TRP A 118 -8.65 32.74 -2.82
C TRP A 118 -8.33 32.61 -4.33
N PRO A 119 -8.47 33.69 -5.12
CA PRO A 119 -8.26 33.63 -6.57
C PRO A 119 -6.88 33.14 -7.00
N GLU A 120 -5.84 33.43 -6.21
CA GLU A 120 -4.44 33.06 -6.47
C GLU A 120 -4.06 31.67 -5.94
N CYS A 121 -4.98 30.92 -5.32
CA CYS A 121 -4.65 29.60 -4.77
C CYS A 121 -4.39 28.57 -5.87
N GLU A 122 -3.63 27.53 -5.57
CA GLU A 122 -3.38 26.41 -6.49
C GLU A 122 -3.81 25.11 -5.82
N LEU A 123 -4.75 24.38 -6.44
CA LEU A 123 -5.17 23.06 -5.98
C LEU A 123 -4.42 21.99 -6.78
N LYS A 124 -3.62 21.17 -6.10
CA LYS A 124 -2.85 20.09 -6.73
C LYS A 124 -3.37 18.73 -6.27
N VAL A 125 -3.62 17.87 -7.23
CA VAL A 125 -3.88 16.44 -7.00
C VAL A 125 -2.56 15.76 -6.66
N PHE A 126 -2.55 14.89 -5.66
CA PHE A 126 -1.43 14.02 -5.36
C PHE A 126 -1.92 12.61 -4.99
N GLY A 127 -0.99 11.73 -4.63
CA GLY A 127 -1.33 10.39 -4.15
C GLY A 127 -1.66 9.39 -5.27
N SER A 128 -2.47 8.40 -4.93
CA SER A 128 -2.76 7.22 -5.76
C SER A 128 -3.54 7.55 -7.04
N PHE A 129 -4.39 8.57 -6.99
CA PHE A 129 -5.18 9.00 -8.16
C PHE A 129 -4.27 9.55 -9.26
N LEU A 130 -3.26 10.35 -8.92
CA LEU A 130 -2.31 10.89 -9.88
C LEU A 130 -1.41 9.81 -10.52
N SER A 131 -1.04 8.77 -9.75
CA SER A 131 -0.16 7.70 -10.24
C SER A 131 -0.90 6.60 -11.03
N GLY A 132 -2.23 6.67 -11.14
CA GLY A 132 -3.05 5.62 -11.75
C GLY A 132 -3.14 4.34 -10.90
N LEU A 133 -2.78 4.42 -9.62
CA LEU A 133 -2.81 3.31 -8.66
C LEU A 133 -3.99 3.44 -7.67
N SER A 134 -4.99 4.25 -8.02
CA SER A 134 -6.19 4.42 -7.21
C SER A 134 -7.09 3.21 -7.33
N LEU A 135 -7.58 2.73 -6.19
CA LEU A 135 -8.64 1.73 -6.12
C LEU A 135 -10.02 2.41 -6.25
N PRO A 136 -11.10 1.67 -6.59
CA PRO A 136 -12.44 2.23 -6.76
C PRO A 136 -12.98 2.91 -5.50
N CYS A 137 -12.62 2.40 -4.31
CA CYS A 137 -12.96 3.00 -3.02
C CYS A 137 -11.80 3.84 -2.43
N GLY A 138 -10.79 4.16 -3.23
CA GLY A 138 -9.65 4.98 -2.81
C GLY A 138 -10.01 6.45 -2.67
N ASP A 139 -9.43 7.11 -1.66
CA ASP A 139 -9.54 8.55 -1.44
C ASP A 139 -8.78 9.33 -2.53
N ILE A 140 -9.19 10.58 -2.78
CA ILE A 140 -8.45 11.54 -3.61
C ILE A 140 -7.72 12.51 -2.70
N ASP A 141 -6.40 12.60 -2.85
CA ASP A 141 -5.58 13.50 -2.07
C ASP A 141 -5.38 14.85 -2.79
N LEU A 142 -5.74 15.94 -2.11
CA LEU A 142 -5.68 17.31 -2.64
C LEU A 142 -4.83 18.22 -1.75
N SER A 143 -3.90 18.95 -2.36
CA SER A 143 -3.03 19.92 -1.70
C SER A 143 -3.39 21.33 -2.16
N LEU A 144 -3.85 22.16 -1.23
CA LEU A 144 -4.13 23.56 -1.47
C LEU A 144 -2.90 24.41 -1.13
N GLN A 145 -2.46 25.22 -2.09
CA GLN A 145 -1.25 26.05 -2.02
C GLN A 145 -1.58 27.52 -2.32
N ASN A 146 -0.63 28.42 -2.01
CA ASN A 146 -0.75 29.87 -2.25
C ASN A 146 -1.97 30.53 -1.57
N VAL A 147 -2.26 30.11 -0.34
CA VAL A 147 -3.34 30.68 0.48
C VAL A 147 -2.76 31.79 1.38
N PRO A 148 -3.36 32.99 1.45
CA PRO A 148 -2.85 34.12 2.23
C PRO A 148 -3.11 34.01 3.74
N VAL A 149 -3.74 32.94 4.21
CA VAL A 149 -4.08 32.69 5.62
C VAL A 149 -3.36 31.43 6.15
N GLY A 150 -3.33 31.25 7.47
CA GLY A 150 -2.74 30.07 8.08
C GLY A 150 -3.49 28.79 7.70
N ALA A 151 -2.80 27.64 7.71
CA ALA A 151 -3.37 26.36 7.26
C ALA A 151 -4.67 25.97 7.97
N VAL A 152 -4.74 26.13 9.30
CA VAL A 152 -5.95 25.81 10.08
C VAL A 152 -7.12 26.71 9.67
N GLU A 153 -6.86 28.02 9.55
CA GLU A 153 -7.87 28.99 9.13
C GLU A 153 -8.35 28.73 7.70
N ALA A 154 -7.43 28.39 6.79
CA ALA A 154 -7.77 28.00 5.42
C ALA A 154 -8.73 26.81 5.40
N VAL A 155 -8.40 25.73 6.13
CA VAL A 155 -9.22 24.53 6.14
C VAL A 155 -10.60 24.80 6.75
N ARG A 156 -10.68 25.64 7.78
CA ARG A 156 -11.95 26.08 8.37
C ARG A 156 -12.80 26.92 7.40
N MET A 157 -12.21 27.94 6.77
CA MET A 157 -12.91 28.80 5.80
C MET A 157 -13.42 27.99 4.60
N LEU A 158 -12.61 27.05 4.10
CA LEU A 158 -13.02 26.15 3.03
C LEU A 158 -14.18 25.25 3.47
N SER A 159 -14.11 24.72 4.70
CA SER A 159 -15.19 23.90 5.26
C SER A 159 -16.50 24.67 5.36
N ASP A 160 -16.47 25.89 5.88
CA ASP A 160 -17.65 26.76 6.00
C ASP A 160 -18.25 27.08 4.62
N LYS A 161 -17.39 27.37 3.62
CA LYS A 161 -17.82 27.61 2.23
C LYS A 161 -18.48 26.37 1.62
N LEU A 162 -17.88 25.20 1.77
CA LEU A 162 -18.42 23.95 1.21
C LEU A 162 -19.74 23.55 1.89
N LEU A 163 -19.85 23.72 3.20
CA LEU A 163 -21.10 23.52 3.94
C LEU A 163 -22.21 24.48 3.47
N SER A 164 -21.87 25.73 3.18
CA SER A 164 -22.82 26.72 2.68
C SER A 164 -23.39 26.39 1.29
N GLN A 165 -22.66 25.61 0.50
CA GLN A 165 -23.11 25.15 -0.82
C GLN A 165 -24.04 23.94 -0.74
N GLY A 166 -24.05 23.19 0.38
CA GLY A 166 -24.95 22.07 0.61
C GLY A 166 -24.70 20.85 -0.29
N GLN A 167 -23.49 20.73 -0.86
CA GLN A 167 -23.14 19.73 -1.88
C GLN A 167 -22.38 18.51 -1.33
N LEU A 168 -22.13 18.44 -0.02
CA LEU A 168 -21.38 17.35 0.60
C LEU A 168 -22.26 16.49 1.50
N LYS A 169 -22.01 15.18 1.51
CA LYS A 169 -22.65 14.25 2.45
C LYS A 169 -22.02 14.33 3.83
N GLU A 170 -20.70 14.41 3.90
CA GLU A 170 -19.95 14.43 5.16
C GLU A 170 -18.72 15.33 5.07
N LEU A 171 -18.41 16.00 6.17
CA LEU A 171 -17.20 16.82 6.34
C LEU A 171 -16.63 16.57 7.73
N GLU A 172 -15.38 16.15 7.81
CA GLU A 172 -14.64 15.98 9.06
C GLU A 172 -13.37 16.84 9.06
N LEU A 173 -13.24 17.69 10.08
CA LEU A 173 -12.12 18.60 10.24
C LEU A 173 -11.09 18.05 11.23
N ARG A 174 -9.81 18.03 10.84
CA ARG A 174 -8.70 17.58 11.69
C ARG A 174 -7.63 18.68 11.79
N GLU A 175 -7.83 19.60 12.73
CA GLU A 175 -6.93 20.75 12.93
C GLU A 175 -5.74 20.44 13.85
N THR A 176 -5.85 19.41 14.71
CA THR A 176 -4.86 19.10 15.75
C THR A 176 -3.63 18.36 15.23
N ALA A 177 -3.66 17.91 13.97
CA ALA A 177 -2.55 17.22 13.34
C ALA A 177 -1.43 18.20 12.95
N ARG A 178 -0.21 17.68 12.78
CA ARG A 178 0.93 18.47 12.28
C ARG A 178 0.65 19.11 10.92
N VAL A 179 -0.15 18.43 10.11
CA VAL A 179 -0.69 18.93 8.84
C VAL A 179 -2.21 18.96 9.01
N PRO A 180 -2.83 20.16 9.06
CA PRO A 180 -4.28 20.26 9.11
C PRO A 180 -4.91 19.67 7.85
N ILE A 181 -5.93 18.84 8.02
CA ILE A 181 -6.65 18.21 6.91
C ILE A 181 -8.15 18.38 7.08
N VAL A 182 -8.87 18.44 5.96
CA VAL A 182 -10.32 18.26 5.90
C VAL A 182 -10.61 17.01 5.09
N LYS A 183 -11.41 16.11 5.66
CA LYS A 183 -11.93 14.94 4.97
C LYS A 183 -13.33 15.26 4.46
N LEU A 184 -13.56 15.00 3.19
CA LEU A 184 -14.82 15.31 2.49
C LEU A 184 -15.40 14.02 1.93
N VAL A 185 -16.72 13.88 1.98
CA VAL A 185 -17.46 12.82 1.29
C VAL A 185 -18.53 13.46 0.42
N ASP A 186 -18.44 13.19 -0.88
CA ASP A 186 -19.44 13.55 -1.89
C ASP A 186 -20.65 12.60 -1.86
#